data_AF-A0AAV2MJB8-F1
#
_entry.id   AF-A0AAV2MJB8-F1
#
_cell.length_a   1.000
_cell.length_b   1.000
_cell.length_c   1.000
_cell.angle_alpha   90.00
_cell.angle_beta   90.00
_cell.angle_gamma   90.00
#
_symmetry.space_group_name_H-M   'P 1'
#
loop_
_entity.id
_entity.type
_entity.pdbx_description
1 polymer ?
#
loop_
_entity_poly.entity_id
_entity_poly.type
_entity_poly.pdbx_seq_one_letter_code
_entity_poly.pdbx_strand_id
1 'polypeptide(L)'
;MATSIHRPPLTSFPSGVLMPQLTIQTPNSSHLPHRQVEESFKTLFWSIFGLSEVISVVLKYDHKFIENIGYVLYGVYNVTMVVVLLNMLIAMINSSYQEIEEDADVEWKFARAKLWLSYFDEGRTLPAPFNLVPSPKSFYYLVLRIKTCLVNMCRPSRRRRNELEMGMLDSQKKDEPFRTYPRPGEEFMPRKTLKHPTRYQNIMKRLIKRYVLKAQVDRENDEVNEGELKEIKQDISSLRYELLEEKSQAAGELALLIQQLGDKFGKNTMRH
;
A
#
# COMPACT_ATOMS: atom_id res chain seq x y z
N MET A 1 30.33 1.59 -55.78
CA MET A 1 30.50 0.38 -54.96
C MET A 1 29.59 0.52 -53.74
N ALA A 2 28.38 -0.03 -53.82
CA ALA A 2 27.39 0.02 -52.74
C ALA A 2 27.31 -1.37 -52.11
N THR A 3 27.67 -1.46 -50.83
CA THR A 3 27.59 -2.69 -50.05
C THR A 3 26.15 -2.90 -49.58
N SER A 4 25.48 -3.89 -50.16
CA SER A 4 24.14 -4.34 -49.80
C SER A 4 24.16 -5.04 -48.44
N ILE A 5 23.47 -4.46 -47.46
CA ILE A 5 23.23 -5.06 -46.14
C ILE A 5 22.03 -6.00 -46.29
N HIS A 6 22.31 -7.31 -46.30
CA HIS A 6 21.29 -8.36 -46.38
C HIS A 6 20.54 -8.41 -45.04
N ARG A 7 19.27 -7.96 -45.05
CA ARG A 7 18.34 -8.15 -43.93
C ARG A 7 17.88 -9.62 -43.93
N PRO A 8 17.90 -10.37 -42.81
CA PRO A 8 17.33 -11.71 -42.77
C PRO A 8 15.79 -11.62 -42.77
N PRO A 9 15.08 -12.56 -43.45
CA PRO A 9 13.63 -12.56 -43.47
C PRO A 9 13.04 -13.04 -42.14
N LEU A 10 11.88 -12.47 -41.83
CA LEU A 10 11.03 -12.75 -40.69
C LEU A 10 10.80 -14.25 -40.51
N THR A 11 10.97 -14.71 -39.27
CA THR A 11 10.64 -16.05 -38.80
C THR A 11 9.18 -16.39 -39.10
N SER A 12 8.96 -17.13 -40.19
CA SER A 12 7.72 -17.87 -40.39
C SER A 12 7.64 -18.93 -39.30
N PHE A 13 6.70 -18.74 -38.36
CA PHE A 13 6.35 -19.79 -37.41
C PHE A 13 6.00 -21.08 -38.18
N PRO A 14 6.55 -22.24 -37.81
CA PRO A 14 6.24 -23.47 -38.50
C PRO A 14 4.77 -23.82 -38.24
N SER A 15 3.93 -23.67 -39.26
CA SER A 15 2.53 -24.11 -39.32
C SER A 15 2.41 -25.64 -39.35
N GLY A 16 3.07 -26.33 -38.41
CA GLY A 16 3.19 -27.78 -38.42
C GLY A 16 3.72 -28.29 -37.10
N VAL A 17 3.17 -27.82 -35.98
CA VAL A 17 3.29 -28.59 -34.74
C VAL A 17 2.41 -29.82 -34.95
N LEU A 18 3.01 -30.89 -35.46
CA LEU A 18 2.38 -32.19 -35.59
C LEU A 18 2.09 -32.65 -34.15
N MET A 19 0.87 -32.40 -33.70
CA MET A 19 0.47 -32.76 -32.35
C MET A 19 0.49 -34.29 -32.24
N PRO A 20 1.04 -34.84 -31.15
CA PRO A 20 1.07 -36.27 -30.93
C PRO A 20 -0.38 -36.76 -30.82
N GLN A 21 -0.83 -37.46 -31.87
CA GLN A 21 -2.15 -38.08 -31.88
C GLN A 21 -2.25 -39.10 -30.74
N LEU A 22 -3.42 -39.15 -30.08
CA LEU A 22 -3.76 -40.14 -29.07
C LEU A 22 -3.94 -41.53 -29.70
N THR A 23 -2.87 -42.06 -30.30
CA THR A 23 -2.88 -43.40 -30.87
C THR A 23 -2.70 -44.37 -29.71
N ILE A 24 -3.76 -45.08 -29.33
CA ILE A 24 -3.65 -46.26 -28.46
C ILE A 24 -2.89 -47.32 -29.28
N GLN A 25 -1.56 -47.25 -29.25
CA GLN A 25 -0.71 -48.23 -29.92
C GLN A 25 -0.71 -49.50 -29.07
N THR A 26 -1.06 -50.62 -29.69
CA THR A 26 -0.98 -51.97 -29.10
C THR A 26 0.40 -52.22 -28.47
N PRO A 27 0.48 -53.02 -27.39
CA PRO A 27 1.65 -53.06 -26.52
C PRO A 27 2.79 -53.83 -27.18
N ASN A 28 3.64 -53.12 -27.92
CA ASN A 28 4.99 -53.61 -28.21
C ASN A 28 5.96 -52.98 -27.21
N SER A 29 6.45 -53.87 -26.35
CA SER A 29 7.53 -53.76 -25.35
C SER A 29 8.34 -52.45 -25.32
N SER A 30 8.38 -51.86 -24.11
CA SER A 30 9.34 -50.86 -23.57
C SER A 30 8.99 -49.36 -23.56
N HIS A 31 7.79 -48.93 -23.96
CA HIS A 31 7.35 -47.55 -23.69
C HIS A 31 6.58 -47.42 -22.38
N LEU A 32 7.17 -46.66 -21.45
CA LEU A 32 6.66 -46.38 -20.10
C LEU A 32 5.24 -45.75 -20.15
N PRO A 33 4.32 -46.14 -19.24
CA PRO A 33 2.97 -45.56 -19.15
C PRO A 33 2.97 -44.04 -18.96
N HIS A 34 4.06 -43.48 -18.41
CA HIS A 34 4.28 -42.04 -18.30
C HIS A 34 4.17 -41.30 -19.64
N ARG A 35 4.69 -41.88 -20.73
CA ARG A 35 4.68 -41.23 -22.06
C ARG A 35 3.25 -41.07 -22.58
N GLN A 36 2.36 -42.02 -22.30
CA GLN A 36 0.96 -41.96 -22.73
C GLN A 36 0.18 -40.85 -22.00
N VAL A 37 0.44 -40.66 -20.70
CA VAL A 37 -0.17 -39.59 -19.91
C VAL A 37 0.30 -38.21 -20.40
N GLU A 38 1.59 -38.08 -20.74
CA GLU A 38 2.17 -36.84 -21.26
C GLU A 38 1.55 -36.41 -22.60
N GLU A 39 1.38 -37.32 -23.56
CA GLU A 39 0.75 -36.99 -24.85
C GLU A 39 -0.75 -36.67 -24.70
N SER A 40 -1.43 -37.34 -23.76
CA SER A 40 -2.82 -37.03 -23.40
C SER A 40 -2.93 -35.62 -22.80
N PHE A 41 -2.01 -35.24 -21.91
CA PHE A 41 -1.96 -33.90 -21.32
C PHE A 41 -1.69 -32.82 -22.37
N LYS A 42 -0.74 -33.04 -23.29
CA LYS A 42 -0.48 -32.08 -24.38
C LYS A 42 -1.71 -31.86 -25.24
N THR A 43 -2.39 -32.94 -25.63
CA THR A 43 -3.61 -32.84 -26.46
C THR A 43 -4.71 -32.04 -25.75
N LEU A 44 -4.94 -32.31 -24.46
CA LEU A 44 -5.91 -31.55 -23.65
C LEU A 44 -5.48 -30.10 -23.40
N PHE A 45 -4.19 -29.82 -23.22
CA PHE A 45 -3.69 -28.46 -23.05
C PHE A 45 -3.89 -27.62 -24.31
N TRP A 46 -3.57 -28.16 -25.48
CA TRP A 46 -3.73 -27.46 -26.74
C TRP A 46 -5.19 -27.34 -27.20
N SER A 47 -6.10 -28.19 -26.69
CA SER A 47 -7.53 -28.06 -26.97
C SER A 47 -8.17 -26.84 -26.31
N ILE A 48 -7.67 -26.39 -25.16
CA ILE A 48 -8.13 -25.15 -24.49
C ILE A 48 -7.97 -23.94 -25.41
N PHE A 49 -6.92 -23.91 -26.23
CA PHE A 49 -6.65 -22.85 -27.21
C PHE A 49 -7.34 -23.08 -28.56
N GLY A 50 -8.14 -24.13 -28.71
CA GLY A 50 -8.79 -24.49 -29.97
C GLY A 50 -7.85 -25.06 -31.04
N LEU A 51 -6.62 -25.44 -30.67
CA LEU A 51 -5.60 -25.97 -31.59
C LEU A 51 -5.53 -27.51 -31.62
N SER A 52 -6.41 -28.19 -30.89
CA SER A 52 -6.46 -29.65 -30.91
C SER A 52 -7.29 -30.15 -32.10
N GLU A 53 -6.70 -31.03 -32.91
CA GLU A 53 -7.43 -31.74 -33.95
C GLU A 53 -8.49 -32.66 -33.33
N VAL A 54 -9.75 -32.55 -33.78
CA VAL A 54 -10.87 -33.43 -33.38
C VAL A 54 -10.64 -34.89 -33.86
N ILE A 55 -9.66 -35.08 -34.75
CA ILE A 55 -9.34 -36.34 -35.42
C ILE A 55 -8.59 -37.32 -34.48
N SER A 56 -8.01 -36.86 -33.37
CA SER A 56 -7.25 -37.74 -32.45
C SER A 56 -8.12 -38.71 -31.63
N VAL A 57 -9.45 -38.59 -31.68
CA VAL A 57 -10.39 -39.49 -31.00
C VAL A 57 -10.85 -40.64 -31.92
N VAL A 58 -10.51 -40.60 -33.21
CA VAL A 58 -10.86 -41.66 -34.16
C VAL A 58 -9.92 -42.85 -33.97
N LEU A 59 -10.40 -43.88 -33.28
CA LEU A 59 -9.68 -45.16 -33.18
C LEU A 59 -9.66 -45.87 -34.54
N LYS A 60 -8.56 -46.56 -34.86
CA LYS A 60 -8.44 -47.40 -36.07
C LYS A 60 -9.26 -48.72 -36.02
N TYR A 61 -10.12 -48.93 -35.02
CA TYR A 61 -10.91 -50.14 -34.82
C TYR A 61 -12.41 -49.82 -34.72
N ASP A 62 -13.27 -50.67 -35.30
CA ASP A 62 -14.74 -50.53 -35.44
C ASP A 62 -15.55 -50.58 -34.11
N HIS A 63 -14.97 -50.14 -33.00
CA HIS A 63 -15.66 -50.07 -31.71
C HIS A 63 -16.44 -48.74 -31.58
N LYS A 64 -17.58 -48.66 -32.26
CA LYS A 64 -18.49 -47.48 -32.23
C LYS A 64 -18.85 -47.00 -30.82
N PHE A 65 -18.87 -47.88 -29.82
CA PHE A 65 -19.16 -47.52 -28.44
C PHE A 65 -18.06 -46.68 -27.78
N ILE A 66 -16.79 -47.06 -27.93
CA ILE A 66 -15.66 -46.36 -27.30
C ILE A 66 -15.43 -44.99 -27.97
N GLU A 67 -15.63 -44.92 -29.28
CA GLU A 67 -15.55 -43.69 -30.06
C GLU A 67 -16.62 -42.67 -29.62
N ASN A 68 -17.87 -43.11 -29.50
CA ASN A 68 -18.96 -42.25 -29.02
C ASN A 68 -18.70 -41.70 -27.60
N ILE A 69 -18.18 -42.54 -26.69
CA ILE A 69 -17.80 -42.09 -25.34
C ILE A 69 -16.67 -41.07 -25.40
N GLY A 70 -15.67 -41.28 -26.26
CA GLY A 70 -14.56 -40.34 -26.46
C GLY A 70 -15.03 -38.95 -26.92
N TYR A 71 -15.95 -38.89 -27.89
CA TYR A 71 -16.52 -37.62 -28.34
C TYR A 71 -17.34 -36.91 -27.25
N VAL A 72 -18.13 -37.64 -26.46
CA VAL A 72 -18.91 -37.06 -25.36
C VAL A 72 -17.99 -36.52 -24.27
N LEU A 73 -16.96 -37.27 -23.86
CA LEU A 73 -15.99 -36.81 -22.86
C LEU A 73 -15.21 -35.59 -23.35
N TYR A 74 -14.76 -35.59 -24.61
CA TYR A 74 -14.08 -34.45 -25.21
C TYR A 74 -15.00 -33.22 -25.30
N GLY A 75 -16.27 -33.42 -25.66
CA GLY A 75 -17.27 -32.35 -25.72
C GLY A 75 -17.53 -31.72 -24.35
N VAL A 76 -17.78 -32.53 -23.31
CA VAL A 76 -17.99 -32.04 -21.94
C VAL A 76 -16.74 -31.35 -21.38
N TYR A 77 -15.55 -31.87 -21.69
CA TYR A 77 -14.29 -31.24 -21.33
C TYR A 77 -14.18 -29.83 -21.93
N ASN A 78 -14.39 -29.68 -23.24
CA ASN A 78 -14.30 -28.38 -23.90
C ASN A 78 -15.36 -27.40 -23.40
N VAL A 79 -16.61 -27.84 -23.20
CA VAL A 79 -17.67 -26.98 -22.65
C VAL A 79 -17.31 -26.50 -21.24
N THR A 80 -16.83 -27.39 -20.37
CA THR A 80 -16.49 -27.03 -18.99
C THR A 80 -15.26 -26.12 -18.93
N MET A 81 -14.19 -26.45 -19.67
CA MET A 81 -12.93 -25.71 -19.65
C MET A 81 -13.06 -24.34 -20.36
N VAL A 82 -13.73 -24.29 -21.51
CA VAL A 82 -13.84 -23.04 -22.29
C VAL A 82 -14.95 -22.14 -21.78
N VAL A 83 -16.12 -22.68 -21.39
CA VAL A 83 -17.24 -21.83 -20.97
C VAL A 83 -17.16 -21.53 -19.48
N VAL A 84 -16.97 -22.53 -18.62
CA VAL A 84 -17.05 -22.31 -17.16
C VAL A 84 -15.76 -21.67 -16.62
N LEU A 85 -14.58 -22.22 -16.94
CA LEU A 85 -13.33 -21.67 -16.38
C LEU A 85 -13.00 -20.29 -16.92
N LEU A 86 -13.22 -20.02 -18.22
CA LEU A 86 -12.98 -18.71 -18.80
C LEU A 86 -13.92 -17.67 -18.18
N ASN A 87 -15.21 -17.99 -18.05
CA ASN A 87 -16.17 -17.07 -17.44
C ASN A 87 -15.83 -16.78 -15.97
N MET A 88 -15.36 -17.78 -15.22
CA MET A 88 -14.92 -17.59 -13.84
C MET A 88 -13.61 -16.81 -13.75
N LEU A 89 -12.66 -17.04 -14.66
CA LEU A 89 -11.39 -16.31 -14.70
C LEU A 89 -11.61 -14.83 -15.03
N ILE A 90 -12.46 -14.52 -16.01
CA ILE A 90 -12.81 -13.13 -16.35
C ILE A 90 -13.50 -12.46 -15.16
N ALA A 91 -14.44 -13.14 -14.50
CA ALA A 91 -15.10 -12.60 -13.32
C ALA A 91 -14.11 -12.28 -12.19
N MET A 92 -13.17 -13.20 -11.90
CA MET A 92 -12.13 -12.95 -10.89
C MET A 92 -11.18 -11.81 -11.28
N ILE A 93 -10.74 -11.76 -12.54
CA ILE A 93 -9.86 -10.68 -13.01
C ILE A 93 -10.58 -9.33 -12.91
N ASN A 94 -11.85 -9.25 -13.31
CA ASN A 94 -12.62 -8.01 -13.22
C ASN A 94 -12.78 -7.53 -11.78
N SER A 95 -13.09 -8.43 -10.84
CA SER A 95 -13.16 -8.08 -9.42
C SER A 95 -11.80 -7.63 -8.88
N SER A 96 -10.72 -8.32 -9.23
CA SER A 96 -9.37 -7.94 -8.79
C SER A 96 -8.89 -6.64 -9.42
N TYR A 97 -9.33 -6.34 -10.64
CA TYR A 97 -8.98 -5.11 -11.33
C TYR A 97 -9.61 -3.89 -10.65
N GLN A 98 -10.87 -4.00 -10.21
CA GLN A 98 -11.54 -2.92 -9.49
C GLN A 98 -10.82 -2.60 -8.17
N GLU A 99 -10.46 -3.62 -7.39
CA GLU A 99 -9.69 -3.43 -6.14
C GLU A 99 -8.32 -2.79 -6.39
N ILE A 100 -7.61 -3.24 -7.42
CA ILE A 100 -6.28 -2.70 -7.76
C ILE A 100 -6.38 -1.29 -8.35
N GLU A 101 -7.41 -0.98 -9.13
CA GLU A 101 -7.58 0.33 -9.78
C GLU A 101 -7.79 1.46 -8.76
N GLU A 102 -8.56 1.20 -7.70
CA GLU A 102 -8.83 2.18 -6.63
C GLU A 102 -7.53 2.67 -5.95
N ASP A 103 -6.56 1.77 -5.76
CA ASP A 103 -5.28 2.05 -5.08
C ASP A 103 -4.06 2.14 -6.02
N ALA A 104 -4.24 1.92 -7.33
CA ALA A 104 -3.15 1.83 -8.31
C ALA A 104 -2.18 3.01 -8.24
N ASP A 105 -2.74 4.20 -8.03
CA ASP A 105 -2.01 5.45 -8.01
C ASP A 105 -1.13 5.58 -6.75
N VAL A 106 -1.59 5.05 -5.61
CA VAL A 106 -0.86 5.01 -4.34
C VAL A 106 0.23 3.94 -4.41
N GLU A 107 -0.11 2.74 -4.86
CA GLU A 107 0.83 1.63 -5.00
C GLU A 107 1.95 1.94 -6.01
N TRP A 108 1.61 2.52 -7.15
CA TRP A 108 2.58 2.95 -8.15
C TRP A 108 3.53 4.00 -7.59
N LYS A 109 3.02 5.02 -6.88
CA LYS A 109 3.86 6.05 -6.24
C LYS A 109 4.77 5.45 -5.18
N PHE A 110 4.28 4.47 -4.41
CA PHE A 110 5.08 3.76 -3.42
C PHE A 110 6.19 2.90 -4.06
N ALA A 111 5.88 2.14 -5.11
CA ALA A 111 6.87 1.37 -5.87
C ALA A 111 7.92 2.28 -6.52
N ARG A 112 7.48 3.41 -7.08
CA ARG A 112 8.36 4.44 -7.66
C ARG A 112 9.28 5.06 -6.61
N ALA A 113 8.76 5.38 -5.43
CA ALA A 113 9.57 5.90 -4.33
C ALA A 113 10.60 4.88 -3.82
N LYS A 114 10.23 3.59 -3.72
CA LYS A 114 11.17 2.50 -3.39
C LYS A 114 12.30 2.39 -4.40
N LEU A 115 11.96 2.48 -5.69
CA LEU A 115 12.95 2.49 -6.76
C LEU A 115 13.90 3.68 -6.60
N TRP A 116 13.38 4.89 -6.38
CA TRP A 116 14.20 6.08 -6.18
C TRP A 116 15.08 6.00 -4.93
N LEU A 117 14.55 5.46 -3.83
CA LEU A 117 15.33 5.23 -2.60
C LEU A 117 16.51 4.30 -2.86
N SER A 118 16.33 3.27 -3.70
CA SER A 118 17.44 2.37 -4.09
C SER A 118 18.58 3.06 -4.84
N TYR A 119 18.32 4.23 -5.45
CA TYR A 119 19.34 5.05 -6.11
C TYR A 119 19.97 6.13 -5.22
N PHE A 120 19.30 6.53 -4.13
CA PHE A 120 19.82 7.52 -3.19
C PHE A 120 20.94 6.96 -2.30
N ASP A 121 20.95 5.64 -2.04
CA ASP A 121 22.01 5.01 -1.27
C ASP A 121 23.35 5.07 -2.05
N GLU A 122 24.29 5.87 -1.53
CA GLU A 122 25.62 6.12 -2.09
C GLU A 122 26.47 4.82 -2.13
N GLY A 123 26.29 4.03 -3.18
CA GLY A 123 27.08 2.80 -3.36
C GLY A 123 27.10 2.23 -4.78
N ARG A 124 26.18 2.63 -5.66
CA ARG A 124 26.08 2.14 -7.04
C ARG A 124 25.78 3.28 -8.03
N THR A 125 26.58 4.34 -7.98
CA THR A 125 26.47 5.47 -8.91
C THR A 125 26.90 5.12 -10.34
N LEU A 126 27.32 3.88 -10.59
CA LEU A 126 27.77 3.39 -11.88
C LEU A 126 26.87 2.24 -12.35
N PRO A 127 26.32 2.30 -13.58
CA PRO A 127 25.56 1.19 -14.15
C PRO A 127 26.47 -0.04 -14.31
N ALA A 128 25.93 -1.25 -14.16
CA ALA A 128 26.65 -2.46 -14.57
C ALA A 128 27.05 -2.33 -16.06
N PRO A 129 28.30 -2.60 -16.49
CA PRO A 129 29.41 -3.31 -15.82
C PRO A 129 30.41 -2.43 -15.03
N PHE A 130 30.20 -1.12 -14.93
CA PHE A 130 31.15 -0.19 -14.28
C PHE A 130 31.12 -0.24 -12.74
N ASN A 131 30.27 -1.09 -12.16
CA ASN A 131 30.18 -1.38 -10.73
C ASN A 131 31.35 -2.25 -10.19
N LEU A 132 32.30 -2.65 -11.03
CA LEU A 132 33.50 -3.42 -10.64
C LEU A 132 34.68 -2.54 -10.21
N VAL A 133 34.71 -1.26 -10.59
CA VAL A 133 35.81 -0.35 -10.19
C VAL A 133 35.38 0.34 -8.89
N PRO A 134 35.94 -0.03 -7.72
CA PRO A 134 35.63 0.66 -6.49
C PRO A 134 35.95 2.14 -6.65
N SER A 135 35.08 3.01 -6.14
CA SER A 135 35.29 4.46 -6.27
C SER A 135 36.67 4.85 -5.72
N PRO A 136 37.41 5.78 -6.35
CA PRO A 136 38.74 6.19 -5.89
C PRO A 136 38.76 6.62 -4.41
N LYS A 137 37.64 7.16 -3.91
CA LYS A 137 37.46 7.50 -2.48
C LYS A 137 37.37 6.27 -1.59
N SER A 138 36.66 5.21 -1.99
CA SER A 138 36.58 3.96 -1.24
C SER A 138 37.96 3.30 -1.09
N PHE A 139 38.75 3.32 -2.17
CA PHE A 139 40.13 2.79 -2.13
C PHE A 139 41.02 3.61 -1.18
N TYR A 140 40.92 4.95 -1.17
CA TYR A 140 41.65 5.80 -0.24
C TYR A 140 41.31 5.49 1.22
N TYR A 141 40.03 5.39 1.58
CA TYR A 141 39.61 5.02 2.94
C TYR A 141 40.01 3.59 3.31
N LEU A 142 40.00 2.65 2.36
CA LEU A 142 40.48 1.28 2.56
C LEU A 142 41.98 1.24 2.87
N VAL A 143 42.80 1.96 2.09
CA VAL A 143 44.25 2.08 2.34
C VAL A 143 44.52 2.76 3.67
N LEU A 144 43.75 3.80 4.03
CA LEU A 144 43.87 4.45 5.33
C LEU A 144 43.52 3.49 6.48
N ARG A 145 42.46 2.68 6.34
CA ARG A 145 42.11 1.62 7.30
C ARG A 145 43.20 0.55 7.41
N ILE A 146 43.78 0.12 6.28
CA ILE A 146 44.86 -0.87 6.27
C ILE A 146 46.10 -0.28 6.94
N LYS A 147 46.47 0.97 6.67
CA LYS A 147 47.58 1.65 7.35
C LYS A 147 47.34 1.78 8.86
N THR A 148 46.15 2.20 9.29
CA THR A 148 45.81 2.28 10.72
C THR A 148 45.81 0.89 11.39
N CYS A 149 45.35 -0.15 10.68
CA CYS A 149 45.40 -1.53 11.13
C CYS A 149 46.85 -2.04 11.27
N LEU A 150 47.70 -1.78 10.27
CA LEU A 150 49.11 -2.13 10.28
C LEU A 150 49.87 -1.36 11.37
N VAL A 151 49.58 -0.08 11.59
CA VAL A 151 50.17 0.70 12.70
C VAL A 151 49.75 0.13 14.05
N ASN A 152 48.50 -0.29 14.20
CA ASN A 152 48.03 -0.96 15.43
C ASN A 152 48.62 -2.36 15.63
N MET A 153 48.93 -3.09 14.55
CA MET A 153 49.57 -4.41 14.61
C MET A 153 51.10 -4.32 14.80
N CYS A 154 51.75 -3.26 14.30
CA CYS A 154 53.19 -3.03 14.48
C CYS A 154 53.53 -2.24 15.76
N ARG A 155 52.55 -1.73 16.51
CA ARG A 155 52.72 -1.21 17.88
C ARG A 155 51.76 -1.88 18.87
N PRO A 156 52.00 -3.15 19.24
CA PRO A 156 51.27 -3.76 20.35
C PRO A 156 51.68 -3.21 21.74
N SER A 157 52.55 -2.19 21.81
CA SER A 157 53.02 -1.63 23.08
C SER A 157 53.20 -0.11 23.00
N ARG A 158 52.10 0.64 23.26
CA ARG A 158 52.05 2.03 23.80
C ARG A 158 50.63 2.61 23.83
N ARG A 159 49.59 1.78 23.89
CA ARG A 159 48.18 2.21 23.95
C ARG A 159 47.72 2.45 25.39
N ARG A 160 48.44 3.33 26.11
CA ARG A 160 48.03 3.76 27.48
C ARG A 160 48.42 5.20 27.83
N ARG A 161 48.76 6.07 26.86
CA ARG A 161 49.14 7.46 27.15
C ARG A 161 48.53 8.57 26.29
N ASN A 162 47.81 8.24 25.21
CA ASN A 162 47.32 9.29 24.28
C ASN A 162 45.79 9.47 24.29
N GLU A 163 45.09 8.96 25.30
CA GLU A 163 43.64 9.14 25.47
C GLU A 163 43.26 10.48 26.15
N LEU A 164 44.24 11.32 26.47
CA LEU A 164 44.03 12.59 27.19
C LEU A 164 44.36 13.86 26.39
N GLU A 165 44.88 13.76 25.16
CA GLU A 165 45.40 14.94 24.43
C GLU A 165 44.86 15.14 23.00
N MET A 166 43.80 14.42 22.59
CA MET A 166 43.13 14.67 21.31
C MET A 166 41.62 14.82 21.47
N GLY A 167 41.22 15.51 22.54
CA GLY A 167 40.08 16.40 22.50
C GLY A 167 40.58 17.78 22.07
N MET A 168 39.79 18.52 21.29
CA MET A 168 40.07 19.88 20.77
C MET A 168 40.74 19.95 19.39
N LEU A 169 40.07 19.47 18.34
CA LEU A 169 40.00 20.10 17.00
C LEU A 169 39.29 19.18 16.01
N ASP A 170 37.96 19.14 16.07
CA ASP A 170 37.09 19.15 14.88
C ASP A 170 35.64 19.28 15.32
N SER A 171 35.26 20.51 15.66
CA SER A 171 33.88 20.94 15.76
C SER A 171 33.44 21.32 14.34
N GLN A 172 33.06 20.33 13.53
CA GLN A 172 32.26 20.57 12.35
C GLN A 172 31.06 19.64 12.35
N LYS A 173 29.91 20.25 12.68
CA LYS A 173 28.57 19.70 12.50
C LYS A 173 28.43 19.11 11.09
N LYS A 174 28.28 17.80 11.01
CA LYS A 174 27.55 17.15 9.92
C LYS A 174 26.30 16.53 10.52
N ASP A 175 25.17 17.20 10.26
CA ASP A 175 23.85 16.64 10.46
C ASP A 175 23.64 15.55 9.39
N GLU A 176 23.71 14.28 9.79
CA GLU A 176 23.30 13.13 8.98
C GLU A 176 21.90 12.67 9.41
N PRO A 177 20.86 12.79 8.56
CA PRO A 177 19.51 12.41 8.93
C PRO A 177 19.08 11.13 8.23
N PHE A 178 19.62 9.96 8.59
CA PHE A 178 18.90 8.70 8.43
C PHE A 178 19.61 7.55 9.16
N ARG A 179 19.05 7.09 10.28
CA ARG A 179 19.32 5.73 10.77
C ARG A 179 18.02 5.11 11.24
N THR A 180 17.46 4.29 10.36
CA THR A 180 16.27 3.49 10.60
C THR A 180 16.66 2.22 11.36
N TYR A 181 15.76 1.81 12.27
CA TYR A 181 15.70 0.59 13.07
C TYR A 181 16.59 0.52 14.34
N PRO A 182 16.00 0.51 15.55
CA PRO A 182 16.69 0.06 16.75
C PRO A 182 16.87 -1.47 16.69
N ARG A 183 18.08 -1.95 16.97
CA ARG A 183 18.33 -3.39 17.21
C ARG A 183 17.67 -3.80 18.53
N PRO A 184 17.08 -5.01 18.64
CA PRO A 184 16.55 -5.50 19.91
C PRO A 184 17.72 -5.84 20.83
N GLY A 185 17.84 -5.15 21.98
CA GLY A 185 18.80 -5.51 23.04
C GLY A 185 19.63 -4.39 23.66
N GLU A 186 19.52 -3.13 23.22
CA GLU A 186 20.19 -2.02 23.90
C GLU A 186 19.30 -1.45 25.02
N GLU A 187 19.77 -1.61 26.26
CA GLU A 187 19.16 -1.04 27.45
C GLU A 187 18.96 0.47 27.31
N PHE A 188 17.78 0.90 27.73
CA PHE A 188 17.27 2.27 27.62
C PHE A 188 18.06 3.21 28.54
N MET A 189 19.21 3.71 28.10
CA MET A 189 19.88 4.81 28.78
C MET A 189 18.97 6.05 28.71
N PRO A 190 18.52 6.62 29.85
CA PRO A 190 17.64 7.78 29.82
C PRO A 190 18.44 8.95 29.26
N ARG A 191 18.12 9.34 28.01
CA ARG A 191 18.63 10.57 27.42
C ARG A 191 18.35 11.71 28.40
N LYS A 192 19.43 12.37 28.84
CA LYS A 192 19.39 13.60 29.65
C LYS A 192 18.27 14.48 29.14
N THR A 193 17.40 14.93 30.05
CA THR A 193 16.25 15.79 29.77
C THR A 193 16.69 17.00 28.95
N LEU A 194 16.43 16.94 27.64
CA LEU A 194 16.73 18.03 26.73
C LEU A 194 15.77 19.17 27.09
N LYS A 195 16.26 20.16 27.84
CA LYS A 195 15.47 21.26 28.41
C LYS A 195 14.76 22.12 27.37
N HIS A 196 15.16 22.06 26.10
CA HIS A 196 14.48 22.70 25.00
C HIS A 196 13.90 21.67 24.03
N PRO A 197 12.62 21.81 23.64
CA PRO A 197 12.06 20.96 22.62
C PRO A 197 12.87 21.15 21.35
N THR A 198 13.37 20.03 20.81
CA THR A 198 14.08 20.03 19.53
C THR A 198 13.20 20.64 18.44
N ARG A 199 13.81 21.20 17.39
CA ARG A 199 13.08 21.70 16.22
C ARG A 199 12.08 20.66 15.70
N TYR A 200 12.45 19.38 15.71
CA TYR A 200 11.57 18.26 15.38
C TYR A 200 10.33 18.18 16.29
N GLN A 201 10.50 18.26 17.61
CA GLN A 201 9.37 18.26 18.57
C GLN A 201 8.43 19.45 18.35
N ASN A 202 8.96 20.63 18.03
CA ASN A 202 8.13 21.80 17.71
C ASN A 202 7.36 21.63 16.40
N ILE A 203 7.97 21.04 15.37
CA ILE A 203 7.29 20.71 14.11
C ILE A 203 6.21 19.66 14.35
N MET A 204 6.52 18.60 15.09
CA MET A 204 5.58 17.54 15.42
C MET A 204 4.37 18.08 16.19
N LYS A 205 4.58 18.93 17.20
CA LYS A 205 3.48 19.59 17.92
C LYS A 205 2.59 20.42 16.99
N ARG A 206 3.16 21.13 16.02
CA ARG A 206 2.40 21.91 15.03
C ARG A 206 1.63 21.02 14.06
N LEU A 207 2.22 19.92 13.58
CA LEU A 207 1.57 18.96 12.69
C LEU A 207 0.39 18.27 13.39
N ILE A 208 0.59 17.79 14.61
CA ILE A 208 -0.48 17.18 15.43
C ILE A 208 -1.61 18.18 15.64
N LYS A 209 -1.29 19.43 16.03
CA LYS A 209 -2.32 20.46 16.23
C LYS A 209 -3.13 20.72 14.95
N ARG A 210 -2.48 20.82 13.78
CA ARG A 210 -3.18 21.00 12.49
C ARG A 210 -4.05 19.81 12.14
N TYR A 211 -3.55 18.60 12.36
CA TYR A 211 -4.30 17.38 12.10
C TYR A 211 -5.55 17.28 12.98
N VAL A 212 -5.42 17.51 14.30
CA VAL A 212 -6.55 17.46 15.24
C VAL A 212 -7.60 18.51 14.89
N LEU A 213 -7.17 19.75 14.62
CA LEU A 213 -8.09 20.81 14.22
C LEU A 213 -8.79 20.48 12.91
N LYS A 214 -8.06 19.97 11.91
CA LYS A 214 -8.65 19.56 10.64
C LYS A 214 -9.65 18.41 10.84
N ALA A 215 -9.31 17.39 11.62
CA ALA A 215 -10.19 16.26 11.88
C ALA A 215 -11.47 16.68 12.64
N GLN A 216 -11.38 17.65 13.56
CA GLN A 216 -12.55 18.23 14.23
C GLN A 216 -13.43 18.99 13.25
N VAL A 217 -12.83 19.85 12.42
CA VAL A 217 -13.54 20.62 11.41
C VAL A 217 -14.18 19.71 10.36
N ASP A 218 -13.49 18.69 9.86
CA ASP A 218 -14.05 17.74 8.90
C ASP A 218 -15.25 16.98 9.50
N ARG A 219 -15.21 16.65 10.81
CA ARG A 219 -16.34 16.05 11.54
C ARG A 219 -17.52 17.01 11.74
N GLU A 220 -17.26 18.30 11.90
CA GLU A 220 -18.29 19.35 12.01
C GLU A 220 -18.88 19.74 10.65
N ASN A 221 -18.16 19.49 9.55
CA ASN A 221 -18.65 19.72 8.18
C ASN A 221 -19.45 18.53 7.60
N ASP A 222 -19.49 17.39 8.30
CA ASP A 222 -20.44 16.32 7.96
C ASP A 222 -21.88 16.85 8.11
N GLU A 223 -22.76 16.44 7.20
CA GLU A 223 -24.12 16.97 7.03
C GLU A 223 -24.83 17.30 8.35
N VAL A 224 -25.42 18.51 8.41
CA VAL A 224 -26.10 19.10 9.58
C VAL A 224 -26.77 18.03 10.42
N ASN A 225 -26.19 17.77 11.59
CA ASN A 225 -26.63 16.68 12.43
C ASN A 225 -28.05 16.99 12.94
N GLU A 226 -29.00 16.05 12.75
CA GLU A 226 -30.37 16.20 13.25
C GLU A 226 -30.40 16.48 14.76
N GLY A 227 -29.37 16.03 15.49
CA GLY A 227 -29.13 16.36 16.89
C GLY A 227 -28.91 17.85 17.18
N GLU A 228 -28.13 18.54 16.34
CA GLU A 228 -27.89 19.99 16.48
C GLU A 228 -29.17 20.79 16.24
N LEU A 229 -30.00 20.37 15.28
CA LEU A 229 -31.31 20.98 15.05
C LEU A 229 -32.25 20.80 16.25
N LYS A 230 -32.18 19.64 16.91
CA LYS A 230 -32.96 19.36 18.13
C LYS A 230 -32.48 20.21 19.31
N GLU A 231 -31.17 20.39 19.46
CA GLU A 231 -30.58 21.24 20.48
C GLU A 231 -31.00 22.71 20.29
N ILE A 232 -30.86 23.25 19.09
CA ILE A 232 -31.29 24.63 18.77
C ILE A 232 -32.80 24.80 19.01
N LYS A 233 -33.61 23.82 18.63
CA LYS A 233 -35.05 23.87 18.89
C LYS A 233 -35.36 23.88 20.39
N GLN A 234 -34.61 23.11 21.18
CA GLN A 234 -34.74 23.08 22.63
C GLN A 234 -34.36 24.43 23.24
N ASP A 235 -33.25 25.02 22.80
CA ASP A 235 -32.77 26.32 23.28
C ASP A 235 -33.74 27.47 22.94
N ILE A 236 -34.30 27.46 21.73
CA ILE A 236 -35.36 28.43 21.36
C ILE A 236 -36.60 28.21 22.25
N SER A 237 -36.93 26.96 22.55
CA SER A 237 -38.11 26.65 23.38
C SER A 237 -37.90 27.11 24.82
N SER A 238 -36.73 26.84 25.42
CA SER A 238 -36.41 27.27 26.78
C SER A 238 -36.38 28.80 26.88
N LEU A 239 -35.72 29.48 25.94
CA LEU A 239 -35.67 30.95 25.88
C LEU A 239 -37.07 31.56 25.78
N ARG A 240 -37.97 30.96 24.99
CA ARG A 240 -39.36 31.42 24.88
C ARG A 240 -40.08 31.36 26.23
N TYR A 241 -39.89 30.28 27.00
CA TYR A 241 -40.54 30.14 28.29
C TYR A 241 -39.97 31.11 29.33
N GLU A 242 -38.66 31.29 29.35
CA GLU A 242 -37.98 32.25 30.25
C GLU A 242 -38.49 33.68 30.02
N LEU A 243 -38.54 34.14 28.76
CA LEU A 243 -39.06 35.47 28.42
C LEU A 243 -40.55 35.64 28.73
N LEU A 244 -41.36 34.59 28.58
CA LEU A 244 -42.78 34.63 28.92
C LEU A 244 -42.99 34.74 30.43
N GLU A 245 -42.15 34.05 31.20
CA GLU A 245 -42.19 34.10 32.66
C GLU A 245 -41.74 35.45 33.20
N GLU A 246 -40.63 36.02 32.68
CA GLU A 246 -40.21 37.39 33.02
C GLU A 246 -41.28 38.43 32.68
N LYS A 247 -41.89 38.33 31.49
CA LYS A 247 -42.98 39.23 31.10
C LYS A 247 -44.19 39.10 32.01
N SER A 248 -44.56 37.88 32.38
CA SER A 248 -45.64 37.58 33.32
C SER A 248 -45.35 38.19 34.70
N GLN A 249 -44.14 38.02 35.20
CA GLN A 249 -43.71 38.51 36.49
C GLN A 249 -43.68 40.05 36.54
N ALA A 250 -43.11 40.69 35.52
CA ALA A 250 -43.11 42.15 35.38
C ALA A 250 -44.54 42.73 35.27
N ALA A 251 -45.44 42.05 34.55
CA ALA A 251 -46.85 42.44 34.48
C ALA A 251 -47.56 42.31 35.84
N GLY A 252 -47.25 41.26 36.60
CA GLY A 252 -47.74 41.04 37.95
C GLY A 252 -47.27 42.13 38.93
N GLU A 253 -45.99 42.48 38.90
CA GLU A 253 -45.42 43.57 39.71
C GLU A 253 -46.06 44.92 39.36
N LEU A 254 -46.22 45.21 38.07
CA LEU A 254 -46.90 46.41 37.61
C LEU A 254 -48.34 46.49 38.10
N ALA A 255 -49.08 45.38 38.06
CA ALA A 255 -50.46 45.32 38.57
C ALA A 255 -50.53 45.59 40.08
N LEU A 256 -49.59 45.03 40.86
CA LEU A 256 -49.50 45.30 42.30
C LEU A 256 -49.19 46.77 42.60
N LEU A 257 -48.29 47.39 41.84
CA LEU A 257 -47.97 48.83 42.00
C LEU A 257 -49.17 49.72 41.67
N ILE A 258 -49.91 49.41 40.60
CA ILE A 258 -51.14 50.13 40.24
C ILE A 258 -52.17 50.00 41.35
N GLN A 259 -52.36 48.80 41.91
CA GLN A 259 -53.29 48.58 43.01
C GLN A 259 -52.86 49.32 44.29
N GLN A 260 -51.59 49.30 44.65
CA GLN A 260 -51.06 50.05 45.80
C GLN A 260 -51.23 51.56 45.65
N LEU A 261 -51.01 52.09 44.44
CA LEU A 261 -51.28 53.50 44.13
C LEU A 261 -52.77 53.81 44.27
N GLY A 262 -53.64 52.96 43.72
CA GLY A 262 -55.09 53.07 43.88
C GLY A 262 -55.54 53.07 45.34
N ASP A 263 -55.04 52.15 46.15
CA ASP A 263 -55.35 52.05 47.59
C ASP A 263 -54.83 53.26 48.38
N LYS A 264 -53.64 53.79 48.04
CA LYS A 264 -53.12 55.03 48.65
C LYS A 264 -54.00 56.23 48.32
N PHE A 265 -54.42 56.37 47.06
CA PHE A 265 -55.32 57.45 46.65
C PHE A 265 -56.69 57.33 47.31
N GLY A 266 -57.25 56.12 47.40
CA GLY A 266 -58.50 55.86 48.13
C GLY A 266 -58.41 56.22 49.62
N LYS A 267 -57.30 55.85 50.29
CA LYS A 267 -57.06 56.20 51.70
C LYS A 267 -56.83 57.69 51.94
N ASN A 268 -56.21 58.41 51.00
CA ASN A 268 -56.02 59.86 51.10
C ASN A 268 -57.32 60.64 50.86
N THR A 269 -58.25 60.10 50.06
CA THR A 269 -59.56 60.73 49.78
C THR A 269 -60.54 60.59 50.96
N MET A 270 -60.39 59.57 51.80
CA MET A 270 -61.20 59.32 53.01
C MET A 270 -60.70 60.07 54.28
N ARG A 271 -59.61 60.84 54.18
CA ARG A 271 -58.99 61.57 55.31
C ARG A 271 -59.27 63.08 55.32
N HIS A 272 -60.22 63.55 54.49
CA HIS A 272 -60.72 64.92 54.50
C HIS A 272 -62.19 64.97 54.88
#